data_AF-A0A2S2PIR3-F1
#
_entry.id   AF-A0A2S2PIR3-F1
#
_cell.length_a   1.000
_cell.length_b   1.000
_cell.length_c   1.000
_cell.angle_alpha   90.00
_cell.angle_beta   90.00
_cell.angle_gamma   90.00
#
_symmetry.space_group_name_H-M   'P 1'
#
loop_
_entity.id
_entity.type
_entity.pdbx_description
1 polymer ?
#
loop_
_entity_poly.entity_id
_entity_poly.type
_entity_poly.pdbx_seq_one_letter_code
_entity_poly.pdbx_strand_id
1 'polypeptide(L)'
;DALPDAKPHEKIIVLKRKKYHEAIDILDIKLIDMKKKTDLIRHDIKQKRIKLNDLFGRWSDVRSKVVSTVDKDSNTTKTLSALENRSHQIEMSRMEASHVTRKYRSIRNRLLEDSVVFDSTLNKLEKTIKTQQREIQRLEKINEEAIKSRDKTRLVLQKKETNAANIAKFRMKQVEQIRAQVEERKTELEKLERKIFPPGHRATHQDSIPSSSEEQRLGDNGSSDSQEITDMPYFKLKQVTGSIDSEDVRRKFVSQKETKDRLTTLKTNTENQKKDLQIKCQQLNEEFEQCRFSDAQDKEQNDEETENLKFKIVEETDRLERLQKDKSELSNQIESTLLRLYDMCLALKEADSAPVPDKCPSIDKADWLICLLQTKYENVIKSYGTTDKDRRNVNGRIKNNDVAVLWSLENNVVESANKDEEEKPVPNRYLIKKQAQIMVDSKSKKKGIKTSKGTTQKT
;
A
#
# COMPACT_ATOMS: atom_id res chain seq x y z
N ASP A 1 -61.18 -56.28 -89.74
CA ASP A 1 -62.10 -56.99 -90.64
C ASP A 1 -63.42 -56.28 -90.79
N ALA A 2 -63.50 -55.55 -91.90
CA ALA A 2 -64.61 -54.72 -92.29
C ALA A 2 -65.57 -55.53 -93.17
N LEU A 3 -66.82 -55.65 -92.74
CA LEU A 3 -67.96 -55.79 -93.65
C LEU A 3 -68.67 -54.44 -93.71
N PRO A 4 -69.03 -53.94 -94.91
CA PRO A 4 -69.64 -52.62 -95.07
C PRO A 4 -71.05 -52.59 -94.47
N ASP A 5 -71.33 -51.50 -93.76
CA ASP A 5 -72.63 -51.22 -93.14
C ASP A 5 -73.66 -50.87 -94.22
N ALA A 6 -74.34 -51.89 -94.76
CA ALA A 6 -75.36 -51.70 -95.79
C ALA A 6 -76.61 -51.00 -95.23
N LYS A 7 -77.14 -50.03 -95.99
CA LYS A 7 -78.29 -49.16 -95.64
C LYS A 7 -79.55 -49.99 -95.32
N PRO A 8 -80.39 -49.55 -94.36
CA PRO A 8 -81.54 -50.33 -93.86
C PRO A 8 -82.58 -50.69 -94.95
N HIS A 9 -82.69 -49.90 -96.01
CA HIS A 9 -83.69 -50.11 -97.07
C HIS A 9 -83.42 -51.33 -97.98
N GLU A 10 -82.15 -51.69 -98.25
CA GLU A 10 -81.84 -52.87 -99.08
C GLU A 10 -82.07 -54.19 -98.33
N LYS A 11 -81.87 -54.19 -97.00
CA LYS A 11 -82.07 -55.36 -96.13
C LYS A 11 -83.54 -55.80 -96.06
N ILE A 12 -84.47 -54.86 -96.22
CA ILE A 12 -85.93 -55.11 -96.19
C ILE A 12 -86.41 -55.71 -97.52
N ILE A 13 -85.80 -55.35 -98.65
CA ILE A 13 -86.17 -55.85 -99.98
C ILE A 13 -85.80 -57.33 -100.15
N VAL A 14 -84.65 -57.75 -99.60
CA VAL A 14 -84.20 -59.16 -99.62
C VAL A 14 -85.09 -60.08 -98.77
N LEU A 15 -85.69 -59.55 -97.70
CA LEU A 15 -86.63 -60.31 -96.85
C LEU A 15 -88.01 -60.48 -97.50
N LYS A 16 -88.46 -59.53 -98.35
CA LYS A 16 -89.75 -59.61 -99.06
C LYS A 16 -89.80 -60.63 -100.21
N ARG A 17 -88.67 -61.14 -100.69
CA ARG A 17 -88.58 -62.09 -101.83
C ARG A 17 -88.40 -63.56 -101.42
N LYS A 18 -88.40 -63.87 -100.12
CA LYS A 18 -88.18 -65.22 -99.56
C LYS A 18 -89.44 -65.76 -98.89
N LYS A 19 -89.59 -67.09 -98.81
CA LYS A 19 -90.71 -67.72 -98.07
C LYS A 19 -90.64 -67.34 -96.59
N TYR A 20 -91.79 -67.23 -95.92
CA TYR A 20 -91.92 -66.77 -94.53
C TYR A 20 -90.92 -67.41 -93.56
N HIS A 21 -90.69 -68.72 -93.69
CA HIS A 21 -89.77 -69.47 -92.82
C HIS A 21 -88.30 -69.03 -92.98
N GLU A 22 -87.83 -68.83 -94.21
CA GLU A 22 -86.44 -68.38 -94.48
C GLU A 22 -86.18 -66.94 -94.01
N ALA A 23 -87.22 -66.09 -94.02
CA ALA A 23 -87.13 -64.73 -93.50
C ALA A 23 -86.98 -64.70 -91.96
N ILE A 24 -87.65 -65.62 -91.26
CA ILE A 24 -87.49 -65.82 -89.81
C ILE A 24 -86.07 -66.29 -89.50
N ASP A 25 -85.56 -67.30 -90.20
CA ASP A 25 -84.21 -67.83 -89.96
C ASP A 25 -83.12 -66.75 -90.12
N ILE A 26 -83.27 -65.87 -91.12
CA ILE A 26 -82.34 -64.73 -91.33
C ILE A 26 -82.46 -63.69 -90.22
N LEU A 27 -83.67 -63.42 -89.71
CA LEU A 27 -83.89 -62.51 -88.59
C LEU A 27 -83.34 -63.09 -87.29
N ASP A 28 -83.50 -64.39 -87.06
CA ASP A 28 -82.97 -65.10 -85.90
C ASP A 28 -81.45 -65.12 -85.90
N ILE A 29 -80.80 -65.38 -87.05
CA ILE A 29 -79.34 -65.28 -87.19
C ILE A 29 -78.87 -63.84 -86.87
N LYS A 30 -79.55 -62.83 -87.38
CA LYS A 30 -79.23 -61.42 -87.08
C LYS A 30 -79.45 -61.06 -85.61
N LEU A 31 -80.51 -61.58 -84.99
CA LEU A 31 -80.80 -61.39 -83.57
C LEU A 31 -79.69 -62.02 -82.73
N ILE A 32 -79.27 -63.25 -83.08
CA ILE A 32 -78.14 -63.93 -82.46
C ILE A 32 -76.85 -63.11 -82.63
N ASP A 33 -76.56 -62.59 -83.81
CA ASP A 33 -75.36 -61.76 -84.07
C ASP A 33 -75.39 -60.44 -83.28
N MET A 34 -76.54 -59.77 -83.22
CA MET A 34 -76.71 -58.55 -82.43
C MET A 34 -76.61 -58.83 -80.94
N LYS A 35 -77.13 -59.96 -80.47
CA LYS A 35 -76.98 -60.41 -79.08
C LYS A 35 -75.51 -60.71 -78.75
N LYS A 36 -74.80 -61.43 -79.61
CA LYS A 36 -73.35 -61.68 -79.47
C LYS A 36 -72.55 -60.37 -79.44
N LYS A 37 -72.84 -59.42 -80.33
CA LYS A 37 -72.22 -58.08 -80.32
C LYS A 37 -72.50 -57.33 -79.02
N THR A 38 -73.73 -57.40 -78.52
CA THR A 38 -74.12 -56.77 -77.25
C THR A 38 -73.40 -57.43 -76.07
N ASP A 39 -73.29 -58.76 -76.06
CA ASP A 39 -72.61 -59.51 -75.02
C ASP A 39 -71.09 -59.26 -75.03
N LEU A 40 -70.47 -59.10 -76.21
CA LEU A 40 -69.09 -58.64 -76.34
C LEU A 40 -68.89 -57.24 -75.75
N ILE A 41 -69.76 -56.29 -76.07
CA ILE A 41 -69.70 -54.93 -75.51
C ILE A 41 -69.88 -54.95 -73.99
N ARG A 42 -70.83 -55.75 -73.48
CA ARG A 42 -71.03 -55.92 -72.02
C ARG A 42 -69.80 -56.52 -71.35
N HIS A 43 -69.18 -57.52 -71.97
CA HIS A 43 -67.92 -58.09 -71.49
C HIS A 43 -66.83 -57.03 -71.44
N ASP A 44 -66.63 -56.25 -72.49
CA ASP A 44 -65.63 -55.18 -72.53
C ASP A 44 -65.88 -54.09 -71.48
N ILE A 45 -67.14 -53.69 -71.29
CA ILE A 45 -67.52 -52.76 -70.21
C ILE A 45 -67.19 -53.36 -68.85
N LYS A 46 -67.49 -54.64 -68.62
CA LYS A 46 -67.16 -55.34 -67.36
C LYS A 46 -65.65 -55.39 -67.14
N GLN A 47 -64.87 -55.72 -68.17
CA GLN A 47 -63.40 -55.72 -68.10
C GLN A 47 -62.83 -54.33 -67.81
N LYS A 48 -63.33 -53.29 -68.48
CA LYS A 48 -62.93 -51.90 -68.21
C LYS A 48 -63.29 -51.47 -66.78
N ARG A 49 -64.46 -51.89 -66.27
CA ARG A 49 -64.88 -51.61 -64.89
C ARG A 49 -63.97 -52.31 -63.88
N ILE A 50 -63.60 -53.56 -64.11
CA ILE A 50 -62.64 -54.28 -63.26
C ILE A 50 -61.29 -53.56 -63.25
N LYS A 51 -60.74 -53.23 -64.43
CA LYS A 51 -59.48 -52.47 -64.55
C LYS A 51 -59.54 -51.11 -63.85
N LEU A 52 -60.65 -50.38 -63.97
CA LEU A 52 -60.84 -49.10 -63.30
C LEU A 52 -60.87 -49.28 -61.78
N ASN A 53 -61.54 -50.32 -61.28
CA ASN A 53 -61.59 -50.61 -59.86
C ASN A 53 -60.22 -51.02 -59.32
N ASP A 54 -59.45 -51.81 -60.08
CA ASP A 54 -58.08 -52.18 -59.74
C ASP A 54 -57.16 -50.95 -59.69
N LEU A 55 -57.29 -50.04 -60.67
CA LEU A 55 -56.56 -48.78 -60.68
C LEU A 55 -56.96 -47.88 -59.52
N PHE A 56 -58.24 -47.83 -59.18
CA PHE A 56 -58.74 -47.07 -58.04
C PHE A 56 -58.22 -47.63 -56.71
N GLY A 57 -58.21 -48.96 -56.55
CA GLY A 57 -57.59 -49.62 -55.40
C GLY A 57 -56.12 -49.27 -55.27
N ARG A 58 -55.35 -49.40 -56.36
CA ARG A 58 -53.92 -49.01 -56.39
C ARG A 58 -53.71 -47.54 -56.07
N TRP A 59 -54.55 -46.64 -56.60
CA TRP A 59 -54.45 -45.21 -56.31
C TRP A 59 -54.78 -44.90 -54.85
N SER A 60 -55.81 -45.55 -54.30
CA SER A 60 -56.19 -45.43 -52.89
C SER A 60 -55.05 -45.91 -51.98
N ASP A 61 -54.42 -47.04 -52.30
CA ASP A 61 -53.26 -47.57 -51.57
C ASP A 61 -52.04 -46.65 -51.63
N VAL A 62 -51.77 -46.06 -52.80
CA VAL A 62 -50.68 -45.07 -52.93
C VAL A 62 -51.01 -43.82 -52.11
N ARG A 63 -52.25 -43.35 -52.15
CA ARG A 63 -52.68 -42.16 -51.40
C ARG A 63 -52.65 -42.38 -49.89
N SER A 64 -53.10 -43.53 -49.40
CA SER A 64 -53.06 -43.86 -47.97
C SER A 64 -51.62 -43.94 -47.46
N LYS A 65 -50.70 -44.52 -48.25
CA LYS A 65 -49.26 -44.51 -47.95
C LYS A 65 -48.70 -43.10 -47.86
N VAL A 66 -48.98 -42.24 -48.84
CA VAL A 66 -48.51 -40.84 -48.85
C VAL A 66 -49.04 -40.03 -47.66
N VAL A 67 -50.33 -40.18 -47.30
CA VAL A 67 -50.90 -39.52 -46.12
C VAL A 67 -50.22 -40.01 -44.85
N SER A 68 -50.01 -41.34 -44.71
CA SER A 68 -49.37 -41.92 -43.53
C SER A 68 -47.90 -41.49 -43.35
N THR A 69 -47.16 -41.21 -44.44
CA THR A 69 -45.80 -40.69 -44.36
C THR A 69 -45.79 -39.23 -43.95
N VAL A 70 -46.69 -38.40 -44.50
CA VAL A 70 -46.80 -36.99 -44.15
C VAL A 70 -47.20 -36.79 -42.68
N ASP A 71 -48.11 -37.60 -42.16
CA ASP A 71 -48.49 -37.53 -40.74
C ASP A 71 -47.34 -37.95 -39.80
N LYS A 72 -46.53 -38.94 -40.21
CA LYS A 72 -45.30 -39.31 -39.48
C LYS A 72 -44.29 -38.17 -39.49
N ASP A 73 -44.08 -37.53 -40.65
CA ASP A 73 -43.18 -36.38 -40.78
C ASP A 73 -43.68 -35.16 -39.98
N SER A 74 -45.00 -34.95 -39.87
CA SER A 74 -45.58 -33.92 -38.99
C SER A 74 -45.34 -34.21 -37.50
N ASN A 75 -45.42 -35.48 -37.08
CA ASN A 75 -45.15 -35.86 -35.70
C ASN A 75 -43.65 -35.80 -35.37
N THR A 76 -42.77 -36.20 -36.30
CA THR A 76 -41.32 -36.08 -36.10
C THR A 76 -40.87 -34.62 -36.03
N THR A 77 -41.41 -33.75 -36.88
CA THR A 77 -41.14 -32.29 -36.83
C THR A 77 -41.61 -31.65 -35.53
N LYS A 78 -42.79 -32.03 -35.01
CA LYS A 78 -43.25 -31.61 -33.68
C LYS A 78 -42.32 -32.09 -32.57
N THR A 79 -41.86 -33.34 -32.62
CA THR A 79 -40.90 -33.85 -31.63
C THR A 79 -39.53 -33.18 -31.74
N LEU A 80 -39.08 -32.85 -32.96
CA LEU A 80 -37.84 -32.11 -33.21
C LEU A 80 -37.93 -30.72 -32.58
N SER A 81 -39.01 -29.97 -32.85
CA SER A 81 -39.23 -28.64 -32.26
C SER A 81 -39.32 -28.70 -30.74
N ALA A 82 -39.97 -29.73 -30.17
CA ALA A 82 -40.00 -29.92 -28.72
C ALA A 82 -38.61 -30.22 -28.12
N LEU A 83 -37.80 -31.02 -28.80
CA LEU A 83 -36.41 -31.31 -28.40
C LEU A 83 -35.52 -30.08 -28.53
N GLU A 84 -35.67 -29.27 -29.59
CA GLU A 84 -34.97 -28.00 -29.78
C GLU A 84 -35.32 -27.02 -28.67
N ASN A 85 -36.60 -26.84 -28.35
CA ASN A 85 -37.05 -25.99 -27.24
C ASN A 85 -36.47 -26.46 -25.91
N ARG A 86 -36.45 -27.78 -25.66
CA ARG A 86 -35.82 -28.34 -24.46
C ARG A 86 -34.31 -28.11 -24.46
N SER A 87 -33.64 -28.23 -25.60
CA SER A 87 -32.21 -27.95 -25.73
C SER A 87 -31.90 -26.48 -25.44
N HIS A 88 -32.69 -25.55 -25.96
CA HIS A 88 -32.58 -24.13 -25.65
C HIS A 88 -32.82 -23.84 -24.18
N GLN A 89 -33.80 -24.48 -23.55
CA GLN A 89 -34.05 -24.34 -22.12
C GLN A 89 -32.87 -24.83 -21.28
N ILE A 90 -32.27 -25.98 -21.65
CA ILE A 90 -31.07 -26.50 -20.98
C ILE A 90 -29.89 -25.54 -21.18
N GLU A 91 -29.71 -24.98 -22.37
CA GLU A 91 -28.63 -24.03 -22.64
C GLU A 91 -28.82 -22.72 -21.84
N MET A 92 -30.04 -22.19 -21.75
CA MET A 92 -30.35 -21.05 -20.88
C MET A 92 -30.01 -21.35 -19.42
N SER A 93 -30.47 -22.50 -18.90
CA SER A 93 -30.18 -22.91 -17.53
C SER A 93 -28.67 -23.09 -17.28
N ARG A 94 -27.93 -23.61 -18.28
CA ARG A 94 -26.47 -23.72 -18.25
C ARG A 94 -25.79 -22.35 -18.18
N MET A 95 -26.25 -21.39 -19.00
CA MET A 95 -25.73 -20.03 -18.99
C MET A 95 -25.99 -19.33 -17.65
N GLU A 96 -27.19 -19.48 -17.09
CA GLU A 96 -27.55 -18.95 -15.77
C GLU A 96 -26.68 -19.55 -14.66
N ALA A 97 -26.52 -20.87 -14.64
CA ALA A 97 -25.65 -21.56 -13.68
C ALA A 97 -24.18 -21.11 -13.81
N SER A 98 -23.70 -20.91 -15.04
CA SER A 98 -22.36 -20.38 -15.30
C SER A 98 -22.19 -18.95 -14.78
N HIS A 99 -23.20 -18.09 -15.00
CA HIS A 99 -23.21 -16.72 -14.53
C HIS A 99 -23.22 -16.65 -12.99
N VAL A 100 -24.05 -17.46 -12.32
CA VAL A 100 -24.08 -17.59 -10.86
C VAL A 100 -22.73 -18.08 -10.34
N THR A 101 -22.14 -19.10 -10.97
CA THR A 101 -20.81 -19.60 -10.62
C THR A 101 -19.74 -18.53 -10.77
N ARG A 102 -19.78 -17.74 -11.85
CA ARG A 102 -18.84 -16.62 -12.08
C ARG A 102 -18.98 -15.55 -10.99
N LYS A 103 -20.21 -15.21 -10.59
CA LYS A 103 -20.48 -14.29 -9.48
C LYS A 103 -19.90 -14.80 -8.16
N TYR A 104 -20.16 -16.05 -7.79
CA TYR A 104 -19.60 -16.63 -6.56
C TYR A 104 -18.08 -16.73 -6.58
N ARG A 105 -17.47 -17.01 -7.74
CA ARG A 105 -16.01 -16.96 -7.89
C ARG A 105 -15.46 -15.55 -7.70
N SER A 106 -16.11 -14.54 -8.27
CA SER A 106 -15.71 -13.14 -8.08
C SER A 106 -15.84 -12.71 -6.61
N ILE A 107 -16.95 -13.05 -5.94
CA ILE A 107 -17.12 -12.79 -4.50
C ILE A 107 -16.03 -13.49 -3.69
N ARG A 108 -15.75 -14.76 -3.97
CA ARG A 108 -14.69 -15.51 -3.30
C ARG A 108 -13.32 -14.87 -3.49
N ASN A 109 -12.97 -14.46 -4.70
CA ASN A 109 -11.68 -13.81 -4.97
C ASN A 109 -11.55 -12.50 -4.18
N ARG A 110 -12.61 -11.68 -4.16
CA ARG A 110 -12.62 -10.44 -3.37
C ARG A 110 -12.50 -10.70 -1.87
N LEU A 111 -13.18 -11.73 -1.33
CA LEU A 111 -13.02 -12.11 0.07
C LEU A 111 -11.59 -12.61 0.38
N LEU A 112 -10.93 -13.27 -0.56
CA LEU A 112 -9.53 -13.68 -0.40
C LEU A 112 -8.60 -12.47 -0.46
N GLU A 113 -8.81 -11.53 -1.37
CA GLU A 113 -8.07 -10.26 -1.42
C GLU A 113 -8.24 -9.47 -0.11
N ASP A 114 -9.48 -9.34 0.37
CA ASP A 114 -9.78 -8.68 1.64
C ASP A 114 -9.08 -9.39 2.81
N SER A 115 -9.05 -10.73 2.83
CA SER A 115 -8.35 -11.49 3.88
C SER A 115 -6.86 -11.17 3.93
N VAL A 116 -6.19 -11.06 2.78
CA VAL A 116 -4.78 -10.68 2.70
C VAL A 116 -4.57 -9.24 3.18
N VAL A 117 -5.49 -8.33 2.85
CA VAL A 117 -5.44 -6.95 3.34
C VAL A 117 -5.59 -6.93 4.86
N PHE A 118 -6.56 -7.66 5.44
CA PHE A 118 -6.75 -7.77 6.88
C PHE A 118 -5.53 -8.34 7.59
N ASP A 119 -4.90 -9.37 7.05
CA ASP A 119 -3.67 -9.92 7.62
C ASP A 119 -2.53 -8.88 7.58
N SER A 120 -2.42 -8.12 6.50
CA SER A 120 -1.40 -7.07 6.39
C SER A 120 -1.63 -5.92 7.37
N THR A 121 -2.88 -5.50 7.59
CA THR A 121 -3.22 -4.42 8.52
C THR A 121 -3.08 -4.88 9.96
N LEU A 122 -3.47 -6.12 10.28
CA LEU A 122 -3.26 -6.72 11.58
C LEU A 122 -1.77 -6.78 11.93
N ASN A 123 -0.93 -7.26 11.01
CA ASN A 123 0.52 -7.26 11.19
C ASN A 123 1.12 -5.86 11.42
N LYS A 124 0.60 -4.83 10.73
CA LYS A 124 1.02 -3.44 10.96
C LYS A 124 0.62 -2.96 12.36
N LEU A 125 -0.62 -3.21 12.77
CA LEU A 125 -1.12 -2.85 14.10
C LEU A 125 -0.32 -3.56 15.21
N GLU A 126 -0.05 -4.85 15.06
CA GLU A 126 0.78 -5.61 16.00
C GLU A 126 2.21 -5.04 16.12
N LYS A 127 2.81 -4.63 15.00
CA LYS A 127 4.12 -3.95 15.01
C LYS A 127 4.04 -2.62 15.77
N THR A 128 3.00 -1.82 15.53
CA THR A 128 2.79 -0.55 16.23
C THR A 128 2.57 -0.75 17.73
N ILE A 129 1.79 -1.76 18.12
CA ILE A 129 1.60 -2.11 19.53
C ILE A 129 2.94 -2.52 20.16
N LYS A 130 3.74 -3.35 19.48
CA LYS A 130 5.07 -3.75 19.96
C LYS A 130 6.03 -2.56 20.09
N THR A 131 5.99 -1.59 19.17
CA THR A 131 6.80 -0.37 19.28
C THR A 131 6.34 0.50 20.45
N GLN A 132 5.02 0.67 20.62
CA GLN A 132 4.45 1.45 21.72
C GLN A 132 4.73 0.80 23.08
N GLN A 133 4.65 -0.52 23.17
CA GLN A 133 4.98 -1.24 24.40
C GLN A 133 6.45 -1.04 24.80
N ARG A 134 7.37 -1.07 23.83
CA ARG A 134 8.79 -0.77 24.09
C ARG A 134 9.00 0.67 24.52
N GLU A 135 8.28 1.62 23.93
CA GLU A 135 8.37 3.03 24.32
C GLU A 135 7.80 3.28 25.72
N ILE A 136 6.67 2.65 26.08
CA ILE A 136 6.11 2.71 27.43
C ILE A 136 7.13 2.18 28.44
N GLN A 137 7.74 1.02 28.20
CA GLN A 137 8.78 0.46 29.07
C GLN A 137 9.99 1.41 29.22
N ARG A 138 10.38 2.09 28.13
CA ARG A 138 11.46 3.09 28.16
C ARG A 138 11.08 4.29 29.03
N LEU A 139 9.86 4.81 28.87
CA LEU A 139 9.35 5.94 29.65
C LEU A 139 9.17 5.59 31.13
N GLU A 140 8.71 4.38 31.44
CA GLU A 140 8.64 3.87 32.82
C GLU A 140 10.02 3.85 33.47
N LYS A 141 11.04 3.36 32.76
CA LYS A 141 12.43 3.36 33.25
C LYS A 141 12.94 4.78 33.52
N ILE A 142 12.69 5.72 32.61
CA ILE A 142 13.07 7.14 32.80
C ILE A 142 12.34 7.75 33.99
N ASN A 143 11.05 7.46 34.15
CA ASN A 143 10.27 7.95 35.28
C ASN A 143 10.81 7.38 36.61
N GLU A 144 11.17 6.10 36.67
CA GLU A 144 11.85 5.53 37.83
C GLU A 144 13.18 6.22 38.15
N GLU A 145 14.00 6.50 37.12
CA GLU A 145 15.26 7.22 37.28
C GLU A 145 15.04 8.66 37.78
N ALA A 146 14.03 9.34 37.26
CA ALA A 146 13.63 10.68 37.70
C ALA A 146 13.14 10.68 39.16
N ILE A 147 12.31 9.70 39.55
CA ILE A 147 11.85 9.52 40.94
C ILE A 147 13.04 9.26 41.86
N LYS A 148 13.94 8.35 41.49
CA LYS A 148 15.18 8.06 42.25
C LYS A 148 16.04 9.31 42.41
N SER A 149 16.18 10.13 41.37
CA SER A 149 16.94 11.40 41.40
C SER A 149 16.29 12.44 42.32
N ARG A 150 14.96 12.60 42.22
CA ARG A 150 14.18 13.48 43.08
C ARG A 150 14.31 13.08 44.55
N ASP A 151 14.16 11.79 44.86
CA ASP A 151 14.20 11.29 46.24
C ASP A 151 15.61 11.41 46.84
N LYS A 152 16.66 11.19 46.04
CA LYS A 152 18.06 11.50 46.45
C LYS A 152 18.22 12.98 46.79
N THR A 153 17.72 13.88 45.94
CA THR A 153 17.82 15.33 46.16
C THR A 153 17.04 15.76 47.40
N ARG A 154 15.83 15.24 47.58
CA ARG A 154 15.00 15.47 48.78
C ARG A 154 15.71 15.00 50.05
N LEU A 155 16.35 13.83 50.02
CA LEU A 155 17.11 13.31 51.15
C LEU A 155 18.32 14.20 51.47
N VAL A 156 19.06 14.67 50.46
CA VAL A 156 20.18 15.59 50.65
C VAL A 156 19.70 16.91 51.26
N LEU A 157 18.60 17.47 50.75
CA LEU A 157 18.01 18.70 51.27
C LEU A 157 17.61 18.54 52.74
N GLN A 158 16.89 17.47 53.08
CA GLN A 158 16.49 17.19 54.47
C GLN A 158 17.71 17.06 55.41
N LYS A 159 18.80 16.42 54.97
CA LYS A 159 20.05 16.35 55.75
C LYS A 159 20.69 17.73 55.95
N LYS A 160 20.65 18.60 54.95
CA LYS A 160 21.18 19.96 55.06
C LYS A 160 20.31 20.84 55.97
N GLU A 161 18.99 20.73 55.87
CA GLU A 161 18.03 21.43 56.74
C GLU A 161 18.19 21.03 58.20
N THR A 162 18.22 19.72 58.50
CA THR A 162 18.44 19.20 59.85
C THR A 162 19.80 19.64 60.42
N ASN A 163 20.86 19.60 59.62
CA ASN A 163 22.17 20.09 60.03
C ASN A 163 22.16 21.60 60.32
N ALA A 164 21.53 22.40 59.45
CA ALA A 164 21.39 23.85 59.65
C ALA A 164 20.58 24.16 60.93
N ALA A 165 19.50 23.43 61.18
CA ALA A 165 18.70 23.55 62.40
C ALA A 165 19.52 23.18 63.65
N ASN A 166 20.36 22.14 63.59
CA ASN A 166 21.23 21.76 64.70
C ASN A 166 22.29 22.83 64.99
N ILE A 167 22.92 23.40 63.95
CA ILE A 167 23.87 24.51 64.09
C ILE A 167 23.18 25.74 64.68
N ALA A 168 21.98 26.07 64.22
CA ALA A 168 21.19 27.18 64.76
C ALA A 168 20.87 26.97 66.25
N LYS A 169 20.44 25.76 66.65
CA LYS A 169 20.21 25.39 68.06
C LYS A 169 21.48 25.50 68.90
N PHE A 170 22.64 25.07 68.37
CA PHE A 170 23.92 25.20 69.06
C PHE A 170 24.31 26.67 69.29
N ARG A 171 24.19 27.50 68.24
CA ARG A 171 24.44 28.95 68.34
C ARG A 171 23.49 29.61 69.33
N MET A 172 22.20 29.27 69.31
CA MET A 172 21.23 29.78 70.30
C MET A 172 21.63 29.42 71.72
N LYS A 173 22.05 28.17 71.99
CA LYS A 173 22.53 27.76 73.31
C LYS A 173 23.75 28.57 73.75
N GLN A 174 24.70 28.83 72.86
CA GLN A 174 25.87 29.66 73.17
C GLN A 174 25.48 31.11 73.50
N VAL A 175 24.58 31.70 72.72
CA VAL A 175 24.06 33.05 72.99
C VAL A 175 23.33 33.10 74.33
N GLU A 176 22.53 32.08 74.65
CA GLU A 176 21.82 31.99 75.92
C GLU A 176 22.79 31.86 77.10
N GLN A 177 23.85 31.06 76.97
CA GLN A 177 24.90 30.94 77.99
C GLN A 177 25.63 32.27 78.23
N ILE A 178 25.98 33.00 77.16
CA ILE A 178 26.64 34.31 77.28
C ILE A 178 25.68 35.32 77.93
N ARG A 179 24.40 35.32 77.54
CA ARG A 179 23.37 36.17 78.18
C ARG A 179 23.24 35.88 79.67
N ALA A 180 23.21 34.61 80.06
CA ALA A 180 23.14 34.21 81.46
C ALA A 180 24.36 34.71 82.26
N GLN A 181 25.57 34.56 81.73
CA GLN A 181 26.80 35.07 82.37
C GLN A 181 26.79 36.60 82.50
N VAL A 182 26.30 37.31 81.47
CA VAL A 182 26.17 38.77 81.50
C VAL A 182 25.14 39.20 82.54
N GLU A 183 23.99 38.53 82.62
CA GLU A 183 22.97 38.85 83.62
C GLU A 183 23.47 38.53 85.03
N GLU A 184 24.16 37.41 85.24
CA GLU A 184 24.81 37.07 86.51
C GLU A 184 25.79 38.17 86.95
N ARG A 185 26.74 38.55 86.08
CA ARG A 185 27.68 39.65 86.31
C ARG A 185 26.98 40.98 86.59
N LYS A 186 25.89 41.27 85.88
CA LYS A 186 25.07 42.46 86.10
C LYS A 186 24.41 42.44 87.48
N THR A 187 23.86 41.31 87.91
CA THR A 187 23.29 41.19 89.26
C THR A 187 24.36 41.25 90.37
N GLU A 188 25.57 40.74 90.13
CA GLU A 188 26.71 40.89 91.05
C GLU A 188 27.17 42.34 91.14
N LEU A 189 27.30 43.02 89.99
CA LEU A 189 27.62 44.43 89.93
C LEU A 189 26.53 45.28 90.58
N GLU A 190 25.25 44.96 90.42
CA GLU A 190 24.15 45.64 91.11
C GLU A 190 24.23 45.43 92.64
N LYS A 191 24.59 44.22 93.10
CA LYS A 191 24.85 43.96 94.53
C LYS A 191 26.06 44.74 95.05
N LEU A 192 27.12 44.88 94.25
CA LEU A 192 28.31 45.67 94.59
C LEU A 192 28.04 47.17 94.52
N GLU A 193 27.27 47.65 93.53
CA GLU A 193 26.83 49.03 93.41
C GLU A 193 26.00 49.42 94.62
N ARG A 194 25.05 48.58 95.05
CA ARG A 194 24.31 48.77 96.31
C ARG A 194 25.20 48.80 97.57
N LYS A 195 26.42 48.26 97.52
CA LYS A 195 27.39 48.26 98.63
C LYS A 195 28.41 49.41 98.55
N ILE A 196 28.85 49.79 97.35
CA ILE A 196 29.91 50.77 97.09
C ILE A 196 29.33 52.17 96.89
N PHE A 197 28.15 52.25 96.26
CA PHE A 197 27.41 53.49 96.03
C PHE A 197 26.01 53.37 96.65
N PRO A 198 25.81 53.79 97.91
CA PRO A 198 24.48 54.19 98.35
C PRO A 198 23.94 55.22 97.34
N PRO A 199 22.65 55.17 96.95
CA PRO A 199 22.19 55.87 95.76
C PRO A 199 22.49 57.37 95.84
N GLY A 200 23.43 57.81 95.01
CA GLY A 200 23.78 59.22 94.82
C GLY A 200 25.27 59.49 95.00
N HIS A 201 26.09 59.22 93.99
CA HIS A 201 27.17 60.12 93.51
C HIS A 201 27.89 59.46 92.32
N ARG A 202 27.69 60.01 91.11
CA ARG A 202 28.58 59.74 89.97
C ARG A 202 29.63 60.84 89.94
N ALA A 203 30.90 60.47 89.97
CA ALA A 203 32.01 61.35 89.63
C ALA A 203 32.72 60.80 88.39
N THR A 204 32.75 61.66 87.38
CA THR A 204 33.52 61.58 86.14
C THR A 204 35.03 61.69 86.43
N HIS A 205 35.87 60.93 85.72
CA HIS A 205 37.30 61.25 85.64
C HIS A 205 37.90 60.76 84.31
N GLN A 206 38.49 61.67 83.55
CA GLN A 206 39.54 61.41 82.56
C GLN A 206 40.89 61.78 83.19
N ASP A 207 41.97 61.11 82.79
CA ASP A 207 43.19 61.75 82.29
C ASP A 207 44.27 60.72 81.93
N SER A 208 45.28 61.19 81.20
CA SER A 208 46.21 60.46 80.33
C SER A 208 47.58 60.14 80.98
N ILE A 209 48.18 58.99 80.58
CA ILE A 209 49.60 58.60 80.23
C ILE A 209 50.76 59.63 80.52
N PRO A 210 52.10 59.36 80.77
CA PRO A 210 53.00 58.15 80.70
C PRO A 210 54.13 57.99 81.81
N SER A 211 54.96 56.92 81.68
CA SER A 211 56.46 56.92 81.66
C SER A 211 57.26 56.10 82.71
N SER A 212 58.12 55.22 82.17
CA SER A 212 59.45 54.69 82.58
C SER A 212 59.98 54.80 84.02
N SER A 213 60.66 53.74 84.50
CA SER A 213 62.06 53.78 84.98
C SER A 213 62.65 52.37 85.17
N GLU A 214 63.86 52.19 84.65
CA GLU A 214 64.82 51.10 84.92
C GLU A 214 65.37 51.16 86.35
N GLU A 215 65.96 50.05 86.85
CA GLU A 215 67.36 49.88 87.35
C GLU A 215 67.46 48.60 88.21
N GLN A 216 68.09 47.51 87.73
CA GLN A 216 69.49 47.07 87.94
C GLN A 216 70.00 46.79 89.39
N ARG A 217 70.34 45.50 89.61
CA ARG A 217 71.62 44.94 90.17
C ARG A 217 71.84 45.01 91.71
N LEU A 218 72.49 44.09 92.44
CA LEU A 218 73.31 42.84 92.33
C LEU A 218 72.92 41.99 93.59
N GLY A 219 73.13 40.68 93.79
CA GLY A 219 74.16 39.71 93.41
C GLY A 219 74.45 38.87 94.68
N ASP A 220 74.59 37.54 94.59
CA ASP A 220 75.57 36.75 95.37
C ASP A 220 75.62 35.30 94.89
N ASN A 221 76.78 34.70 95.09
CA ASN A 221 77.36 33.53 94.43
C ASN A 221 77.52 32.37 95.42
N GLY A 222 77.42 31.12 94.93
CA GLY A 222 78.04 29.97 95.61
C GLY A 222 77.20 28.69 95.68
N SER A 223 77.51 27.71 94.82
CA SER A 223 78.09 26.41 95.23
C SER A 223 77.79 25.27 94.23
N SER A 224 78.85 24.86 93.55
CA SER A 224 79.33 23.50 93.31
C SER A 224 78.49 22.45 92.58
N ASP A 225 79.04 22.08 91.42
CA ASP A 225 79.51 20.72 91.08
C ASP A 225 78.61 19.56 91.47
N SER A 226 77.87 19.01 90.50
CA SER A 226 77.62 17.56 90.35
C SER A 226 76.75 17.23 89.13
N GLN A 227 77.03 17.65 87.89
CA GLN A 227 76.30 17.06 86.75
C GLN A 227 77.02 17.06 85.38
N GLU A 228 78.35 17.24 85.33
CA GLU A 228 79.11 17.30 84.07
C GLU A 228 79.24 15.97 83.29
N ILE A 229 78.70 14.85 83.79
CA ILE A 229 78.93 13.52 83.17
C ILE A 229 77.83 13.14 82.14
N THR A 230 76.71 13.87 82.07
CA THR A 230 75.64 13.63 81.07
C THR A 230 75.69 14.54 79.84
N ASP A 231 76.61 15.52 79.81
CA ASP A 231 76.57 16.64 78.85
C ASP A 231 77.42 16.47 77.59
N MET A 232 78.20 15.39 77.45
CA MET A 232 79.08 15.19 76.29
C MET A 232 78.36 15.10 74.92
N PRO A 233 77.20 14.44 74.77
CA PRO A 233 76.45 14.46 73.52
C PRO A 233 75.75 15.81 73.29
N TYR A 234 75.23 16.45 74.35
CA TYR A 234 74.55 17.73 74.28
C TYR A 234 75.51 18.88 73.94
N PHE A 235 76.75 18.83 74.42
CA PHE A 235 77.79 19.80 74.08
C PHE A 235 78.16 19.77 72.60
N LYS A 236 78.33 18.57 72.01
CA LYS A 236 78.56 18.42 70.56
C LYS A 236 77.36 18.92 69.74
N LEU A 237 76.14 18.62 70.18
CA LEU A 237 74.92 19.06 69.50
C LEU A 237 74.73 20.58 69.58
N LYS A 238 75.10 21.18 70.72
CA LYS A 238 75.11 22.62 70.97
C LYS A 238 76.10 23.35 70.06
N GLN A 239 77.30 22.79 69.88
CA GLN A 239 78.33 23.33 68.99
C GLN A 239 77.90 23.29 67.51
N VAL A 240 77.24 22.22 67.06
CA VAL A 240 76.75 22.08 65.67
C VAL A 240 75.52 22.96 65.38
N THR A 241 74.69 23.23 66.38
CA THR A 241 73.46 24.05 66.24
C THR A 241 73.63 25.53 66.60
N GLY A 242 74.80 25.93 67.10
CA GLY A 242 75.15 27.31 67.46
C GLY A 242 74.23 27.90 68.53
N SER A 243 73.74 27.09 69.46
CA SER A 243 72.78 27.51 70.49
C SER A 243 73.44 27.60 71.87
N ILE A 244 72.92 28.48 72.73
CA ILE A 244 73.55 28.83 74.02
C ILE A 244 73.06 27.91 75.15
N ASP A 245 71.94 27.22 74.96
CA ASP A 245 71.31 26.35 75.95
C ASP A 245 70.82 25.01 75.33
N SER A 246 70.83 23.93 76.10
CA SER A 246 70.39 22.59 75.65
C SER A 246 68.89 22.59 75.27
N GLU A 247 68.11 23.47 75.92
CA GLU A 247 66.69 23.66 75.61
C GLU A 247 66.43 24.40 74.30
N ASP A 248 67.34 25.29 73.88
CA ASP A 248 67.26 25.96 72.58
C ASP A 248 67.48 24.99 71.42
N VAL A 249 68.39 24.01 71.60
CA VAL A 249 68.59 22.91 70.65
C VAL A 249 67.28 22.16 70.46
N ARG A 250 66.62 21.76 71.56
CA ARG A 250 65.35 21.02 71.53
C ARG A 250 64.26 21.81 70.81
N ARG A 251 64.10 23.11 71.10
CA ARG A 251 63.13 23.99 70.43
C ARG A 251 63.36 24.08 68.92
N LYS A 252 64.61 24.22 68.48
CA LYS A 252 64.96 24.23 67.05
C LYS A 252 64.67 22.89 66.35
N PHE A 253 64.92 21.75 67.01
CA PHE A 253 64.58 20.45 66.44
C PHE A 253 63.07 20.22 66.37
N VAL A 254 62.30 20.68 67.36
CA VAL A 254 60.84 20.63 67.32
C VAL A 254 60.31 21.49 66.18
N SER A 255 60.78 22.73 66.02
CA SER A 255 60.34 23.60 64.92
C SER A 255 60.79 23.09 63.54
N GLN A 256 61.97 22.48 63.43
CA GLN A 256 62.41 21.81 62.20
C GLN A 256 61.56 20.58 61.88
N LYS A 257 61.19 19.79 62.89
CA LYS A 257 60.28 18.64 62.72
C LYS A 257 58.90 19.11 62.26
N GLU A 258 58.33 20.12 62.90
CA GLU A 258 57.04 20.73 62.51
C GLU A 258 57.09 21.29 61.08
N THR A 259 58.19 21.96 60.71
CA THR A 259 58.38 22.48 59.35
C THR A 259 58.50 21.34 58.33
N LYS A 260 59.23 20.27 58.66
CA LYS A 260 59.34 19.07 57.82
C LYS A 260 57.97 18.43 57.64
N ASP A 261 57.19 18.24 58.71
CA ASP A 261 55.86 17.65 58.67
C ASP A 261 54.87 18.52 57.88
N ARG A 262 54.99 19.85 57.98
CA ARG A 262 54.22 20.78 57.14
C ARG A 262 54.61 20.70 55.67
N LEU A 263 55.89 20.56 55.34
CA LEU A 263 56.35 20.43 53.96
C LEU A 263 55.98 19.07 53.37
N THR A 264 56.03 17.99 54.14
CA THR A 264 55.59 16.67 53.67
C THR A 264 54.10 16.65 53.42
N THR A 265 53.28 17.20 54.34
CA THR A 265 51.83 17.33 54.14
C THR A 265 51.49 18.20 52.93
N LEU A 266 52.19 19.33 52.73
CA LEU A 266 52.03 20.16 51.54
C LEU A 266 52.40 19.37 50.27
N LYS A 267 53.55 18.68 50.26
CA LYS A 267 54.00 17.85 49.13
C LYS A 267 52.95 16.79 48.79
N THR A 268 52.49 16.01 49.78
CA THR A 268 51.49 14.97 49.56
C THR A 268 50.17 15.55 49.06
N ASN A 269 49.75 16.71 49.57
CA ASN A 269 48.54 17.38 49.10
C ASN A 269 48.69 17.84 47.65
N THR A 270 49.83 18.45 47.28
CA THR A 270 50.11 18.85 45.89
C THR A 270 50.20 17.66 44.94
N GLU A 271 50.79 16.54 45.36
CA GLU A 271 50.84 15.30 44.56
C GLU A 271 49.45 14.70 44.36
N ASN A 272 48.61 14.70 45.40
CA ASN A 272 47.24 14.21 45.29
C ASN A 272 46.40 15.11 44.38
N GLN A 273 46.48 16.44 44.54
CA GLN A 273 45.82 17.39 43.65
C GLN A 273 46.26 17.24 42.20
N LYS A 274 47.55 17.01 41.95
CA LYS A 274 48.07 16.73 40.60
C LYS A 274 47.46 15.46 40.01
N LYS A 275 47.39 14.37 40.79
CA LYS A 275 46.77 13.11 40.35
C LYS A 275 45.29 13.29 40.04
N ASP A 276 44.55 13.99 40.92
CA ASP A 276 43.13 14.26 40.72
C ASP A 276 42.89 15.10 39.45
N LEU A 277 43.71 16.12 39.20
CA LEU A 277 43.65 16.93 37.99
C LEU A 277 43.99 16.12 36.74
N GLN A 278 44.96 15.21 36.83
CA GLN A 278 45.34 14.34 35.71
C GLN A 278 44.21 13.37 35.36
N ILE A 279 43.54 12.77 36.36
CA ILE A 279 42.38 11.91 36.17
C ILE A 279 41.23 12.70 35.54
N LYS A 280 40.93 13.91 36.03
CA LYS A 280 39.90 14.77 35.44
C LYS A 280 40.21 15.15 34.00
N CYS A 281 41.48 15.43 33.67
CA CYS A 281 41.86 15.71 32.28
C CYS A 281 41.65 14.49 31.39
N GLN A 282 42.00 13.28 31.85
CA GLN A 282 41.75 12.05 31.10
C GLN A 282 40.25 11.80 30.89
N GLN A 283 39.44 11.95 31.93
CA GLN A 283 37.98 11.83 31.85
C GLN A 283 37.37 12.82 30.85
N LEU A 284 37.73 14.10 30.94
CA LEU A 284 37.26 15.12 30.00
C LEU A 284 37.71 14.84 28.57
N ASN A 285 38.91 14.27 28.38
CA ASN A 285 39.40 13.90 27.06
C ASN A 285 38.63 12.69 26.49
N GLU A 286 38.31 11.70 27.32
CA GLU A 286 37.48 10.56 26.92
C GLU A 286 36.06 10.98 26.57
N GLU A 287 35.45 11.85 27.38
CA GLU A 287 34.13 12.44 27.09
C GLU A 287 34.16 13.26 25.80
N PHE A 288 35.23 14.05 25.57
CA PHE A 288 35.40 14.82 24.34
C PHE A 288 35.51 13.92 23.11
N GLU A 289 36.32 12.86 23.15
CA GLU A 289 36.43 11.91 22.03
C GLU A 289 35.10 11.18 21.80
N GLN A 290 34.39 10.76 22.85
CA GLN A 290 33.07 10.14 22.72
C GLN A 290 32.05 11.07 22.04
N CYS A 291 31.97 12.33 22.47
CA CYS A 291 31.12 13.33 21.83
C CYS A 291 31.53 13.57 20.38
N ARG A 292 32.84 13.65 20.09
CA ARG A 292 33.35 13.84 18.73
C ARG A 292 32.95 12.68 17.80
N PHE A 293 33.04 11.44 18.27
CA PHE A 293 32.65 10.28 17.47
C PHE A 293 31.14 10.17 17.31
N SER A 294 30.35 10.49 18.34
CA SER A 294 28.89 10.54 18.26
C SER A 294 28.42 11.59 17.25
N ASP A 295 28.97 12.81 17.34
CA ASP A 295 28.61 13.90 16.42
C ASP A 295 28.99 13.60 14.97
N ALA A 296 30.09 12.89 14.75
CA ALA A 296 30.50 12.47 13.40
C ALA A 296 29.55 11.40 12.84
N GLN A 297 29.17 10.41 13.65
CA GLN A 297 28.26 9.34 13.26
C GLN A 297 26.85 9.88 12.98
N ASP A 298 26.32 10.75 13.84
CA ASP A 298 25.00 11.35 13.66
C ASP A 298 24.96 12.24 12.41
N LYS A 299 26.04 12.97 12.10
CA LYS A 299 26.15 13.74 10.86
C LYS A 299 26.14 12.85 9.62
N GLU A 300 26.93 11.78 9.61
CA GLU A 300 26.98 10.84 8.49
C GLU A 300 25.61 10.17 8.25
N GLN A 301 24.94 9.73 9.34
CA GLN A 301 23.60 9.16 9.24
C GLN A 301 22.57 10.18 8.74
N ASN A 302 22.60 11.41 9.27
CA ASN A 302 21.71 12.48 8.81
C ASN A 302 21.97 12.81 7.32
N ASP A 303 23.23 12.86 6.89
CA ASP A 303 23.58 13.10 5.50
C ASP A 303 23.05 11.98 4.59
N GLU A 304 23.19 10.70 4.98
CA GLU A 304 22.63 9.56 4.25
C GLU A 304 21.09 9.62 4.18
N GLU A 305 20.41 9.96 5.29
CA GLU A 305 18.97 10.13 5.32
C GLU A 305 18.52 11.29 4.41
N THR A 306 19.24 12.41 4.41
CA THR A 306 18.94 13.54 3.52
C THR A 306 19.13 13.20 2.05
N GLU A 307 20.18 12.46 1.68
CA GLU A 307 20.39 11.99 0.31
C GLU A 307 19.30 11.02 -0.13
N ASN A 308 18.88 10.10 0.75
CA ASN A 308 17.76 9.20 0.50
C ASN A 308 16.43 9.95 0.30
N LEU A 309 16.19 11.02 1.07
CA LEU A 309 15.02 11.88 0.88
C LEU A 309 15.11 12.67 -0.43
N LYS A 310 16.28 13.21 -0.79
CA LYS A 310 16.49 13.88 -2.08
C LYS A 310 16.20 12.93 -3.24
N PHE A 311 16.69 11.69 -3.18
CA PHE A 311 16.43 10.69 -4.23
C PHE A 311 14.93 10.41 -4.38
N LYS A 312 14.21 10.22 -3.27
CA LYS A 312 12.74 10.02 -3.29
C LYS A 312 11.98 11.24 -3.82
N ILE A 313 12.43 12.45 -3.49
CA ILE A 313 11.84 13.68 -4.02
C ILE A 313 12.01 13.72 -5.53
N VAL A 314 13.23 13.44 -6.04
CA VAL A 314 13.50 13.41 -7.49
C VAL A 314 12.63 12.36 -8.20
N GLU A 315 12.52 11.16 -7.62
CA GLU A 315 11.68 10.08 -8.17
C GLU A 315 10.20 10.47 -8.24
N GLU A 316 9.66 11.08 -7.17
CA GLU A 316 8.28 11.56 -7.16
C GLU A 316 8.07 12.77 -8.08
N THR A 317 9.05 13.68 -8.23
CA THR A 317 8.95 14.77 -9.21
C THR A 317 8.94 14.26 -10.64
N ASP A 318 9.79 13.28 -10.98
CA ASP A 318 9.81 12.66 -12.30
C ASP A 318 8.50 11.92 -12.58
N ARG A 319 7.94 11.25 -11.56
CA ARG A 319 6.65 10.58 -11.65
C ARG A 319 5.51 11.57 -11.91
N LEU A 320 5.49 12.70 -11.20
CA LEU A 320 4.50 13.75 -11.40
C LEU A 320 4.61 14.38 -12.79
N GLU A 321 5.82 14.61 -13.28
CA GLU A 321 6.05 15.14 -14.62
C GLU A 321 5.51 14.19 -15.71
N ARG A 322 5.74 12.87 -15.57
CA ARG A 322 5.17 11.86 -16.47
C ARG A 322 3.65 11.87 -16.46
N LEU A 323 3.04 11.81 -15.27
CA LEU A 323 1.58 11.84 -15.14
C LEU A 323 0.96 13.13 -15.69
N GLN A 324 1.64 14.27 -15.52
CA GLN A 324 1.19 15.54 -16.06
C GLN A 324 1.28 15.58 -17.59
N LYS A 325 2.35 14.99 -18.15
CA LYS A 325 2.48 14.80 -19.60
C LYS A 325 1.36 13.91 -20.14
N ASP A 326 1.13 12.75 -19.54
CA ASP A 326 0.07 11.82 -19.95
C ASP A 326 -1.32 12.47 -19.87
N LYS A 327 -1.58 13.23 -18.79
CA LYS A 327 -2.81 14.02 -18.64
C LYS A 327 -2.97 15.05 -19.77
N SER A 328 -1.89 15.76 -20.13
CA SER A 328 -1.93 16.74 -21.22
C SER A 328 -2.15 16.08 -22.58
N GLU A 329 -1.54 14.92 -22.83
CA GLU A 329 -1.75 14.12 -24.05
C GLU A 329 -3.20 13.65 -24.16
N LEU A 330 -3.77 13.11 -23.07
CA LEU A 330 -5.16 12.69 -23.04
C LEU A 330 -6.12 13.88 -23.22
N SER A 331 -5.85 15.03 -22.59
CA SER A 331 -6.65 16.25 -22.78
C SER A 331 -6.63 16.69 -24.24
N ASN A 332 -5.48 16.68 -24.90
CA ASN A 332 -5.36 17.01 -26.32
C ASN A 332 -6.12 16.02 -27.21
N GLN A 333 -6.10 14.73 -26.88
CA GLN A 333 -6.89 13.71 -27.60
C GLN A 333 -8.40 13.96 -27.44
N ILE A 334 -8.85 14.30 -26.22
CA ILE A 334 -10.25 14.64 -25.95
C ILE A 334 -10.65 15.91 -26.71
N GLU A 335 -9.82 16.96 -26.72
CA GLU A 335 -10.08 18.17 -27.49
C GLU A 335 -10.16 17.89 -29.00
N SER A 336 -9.26 17.07 -29.54
CA SER A 336 -9.29 16.68 -30.95
C SER A 336 -10.56 15.89 -31.32
N THR A 337 -10.97 14.94 -30.47
CA THR A 337 -12.22 14.19 -30.70
C THR A 337 -13.45 15.07 -30.55
N LEU A 338 -13.46 16.01 -29.60
CA LEU A 338 -14.54 16.97 -29.41
C LEU A 338 -14.68 17.92 -30.60
N LEU A 339 -13.56 18.43 -31.14
CA LEU A 339 -13.55 19.20 -32.38
C LEU A 339 -14.13 18.41 -33.55
N ARG A 340 -13.74 17.14 -33.70
CA ARG A 340 -14.29 16.26 -34.76
C ARG A 340 -15.79 15.98 -34.59
N LEU A 341 -16.27 15.80 -33.36
CA LEU A 341 -17.70 15.68 -33.07
C LEU A 341 -18.45 16.98 -33.40
N TYR A 342 -17.84 18.13 -33.11
CA TYR A 342 -18.40 19.44 -33.44
C TYR A 342 -18.47 19.66 -34.96
N ASP A 343 -17.43 19.28 -35.71
CA ASP A 343 -17.43 19.33 -37.18
C ASP A 343 -18.53 18.46 -37.77
N MET A 344 -18.79 17.28 -37.20
CA MET A 344 -19.92 16.43 -37.60
C MET A 344 -21.27 17.09 -37.29
N CYS A 345 -21.42 17.74 -36.14
CA CYS A 345 -22.62 18.52 -35.82
C CYS A 345 -22.86 19.68 -36.80
N LEU A 346 -21.78 20.35 -37.25
CA LEU A 346 -21.85 21.39 -38.26
C LEU A 346 -22.23 20.84 -39.64
N ALA A 347 -21.67 19.70 -40.06
CA ALA A 347 -22.05 19.04 -41.31
C ALA A 347 -23.54 18.62 -41.33
N LEU A 348 -24.10 18.27 -40.17
CA LEU A 348 -25.52 17.93 -40.01
C LEU A 348 -26.45 19.15 -39.82
N LYS A 349 -25.91 20.39 -39.78
CA LYS A 349 -26.70 21.63 -39.66
C LYS A 349 -27.64 21.84 -40.86
N GLU A 350 -27.28 21.33 -42.04
CA GLU A 350 -28.11 21.45 -43.25
C GLU A 350 -29.34 20.52 -43.23
N ALA A 351 -29.31 19.44 -42.45
CA ALA A 351 -30.36 18.43 -42.41
C ALA A 351 -31.37 18.59 -41.24
N ASP A 352 -31.03 19.38 -40.22
CA ASP A 352 -31.89 19.63 -39.05
C ASP A 352 -31.75 21.08 -38.55
N SER A 353 -32.88 21.78 -38.39
CA SER A 353 -32.99 23.18 -37.98
C SER A 353 -32.63 23.45 -36.50
N ALA A 354 -32.24 22.42 -35.74
CA ALA A 354 -31.78 22.58 -34.36
C ALA A 354 -30.49 23.44 -34.26
N PRO A 355 -30.44 24.46 -33.37
CA PRO A 355 -29.33 25.40 -33.30
C PRO A 355 -28.06 24.70 -32.80
N VAL A 356 -27.00 24.74 -33.62
CA VAL A 356 -25.64 24.35 -33.23
C VAL A 356 -24.94 25.61 -32.68
N PRO A 357 -24.21 25.53 -31.55
CA PRO A 357 -23.48 26.68 -31.02
C PRO A 357 -22.42 27.20 -32.00
N ASP A 358 -22.22 28.51 -32.03
CA ASP A 358 -21.24 29.19 -32.91
C ASP A 358 -19.77 28.93 -32.53
N LYS A 359 -19.52 28.28 -31.37
CA LYS A 359 -18.19 27.89 -30.91
C LYS A 359 -18.19 26.45 -30.40
N CYS A 360 -17.06 25.77 -30.60
CA CYS A 360 -16.81 24.45 -30.03
C CYS A 360 -16.90 24.52 -28.49
N PRO A 361 -17.74 23.68 -27.85
CA PRO A 361 -17.89 23.70 -26.39
C PRO A 361 -16.65 23.15 -25.68
N SER A 362 -16.38 23.64 -24.46
CA SER A 362 -15.30 23.12 -23.58
C SER A 362 -15.46 21.62 -23.31
N ILE A 363 -14.37 20.95 -22.93
CA ILE A 363 -14.32 19.53 -22.53
C ILE A 363 -15.44 19.19 -21.52
N ASP A 364 -15.76 20.09 -20.60
CA ASP A 364 -16.82 19.92 -19.58
C ASP A 364 -18.23 19.74 -20.17
N LYS A 365 -18.43 20.06 -21.45
CA LYS A 365 -19.70 19.96 -22.17
C LYS A 365 -19.66 18.90 -23.27
N ALA A 366 -18.69 17.98 -23.24
CA ALA A 366 -18.57 16.87 -24.18
C ALA A 366 -19.85 16.02 -24.25
N ASP A 367 -20.45 15.70 -23.10
CA ASP A 367 -21.70 14.92 -23.01
C ASP A 367 -22.87 15.63 -23.69
N TRP A 368 -22.96 16.95 -23.55
CA TRP A 368 -23.98 17.75 -24.21
C TRP A 368 -23.82 17.72 -25.73
N LEU A 369 -22.58 17.79 -26.24
CA LEU A 369 -22.29 17.72 -27.67
C LEU A 369 -22.63 16.34 -28.25
N ILE A 370 -22.33 15.26 -27.53
CA ILE A 370 -22.67 13.88 -27.91
C ILE A 370 -24.20 13.70 -27.98
N CYS A 371 -24.92 14.15 -26.95
CA CYS A 371 -26.39 14.12 -26.93
C CYS A 371 -27.00 14.95 -28.08
N LEU A 372 -26.41 16.10 -28.41
CA LEU A 372 -26.84 16.93 -29.54
C LEU A 372 -26.63 16.21 -30.88
N LEU A 373 -25.47 15.57 -31.07
CA LEU A 373 -25.17 14.79 -32.27
C LEU A 373 -26.14 13.61 -32.42
N GLN A 374 -26.40 12.89 -31.33
CA GLN A 374 -27.35 11.78 -31.30
C GLN A 374 -28.76 12.23 -31.67
N THR A 375 -29.23 13.34 -31.09
CA THR A 375 -30.55 13.90 -31.38
C THR A 375 -30.68 14.30 -32.85
N LYS A 376 -29.65 14.96 -33.41
CA LYS A 376 -29.60 15.31 -34.83
C LYS A 376 -29.61 14.08 -35.72
N TYR A 377 -28.83 13.06 -35.39
CA TYR A 377 -28.78 11.81 -36.15
C TYR A 377 -30.13 11.07 -36.14
N GLU A 378 -30.81 11.02 -34.99
CA GLU A 378 -32.15 10.44 -34.88
C GLU A 378 -33.19 11.21 -35.71
N ASN A 379 -33.11 12.55 -35.75
CA ASN A 379 -34.00 13.37 -36.57
C ASN A 379 -33.76 13.17 -38.07
N VAL A 380 -32.50 13.08 -38.49
CA VAL A 380 -32.13 12.73 -39.86
C VAL A 380 -32.70 11.37 -40.22
N ILE A 381 -32.50 10.33 -39.40
CA ILE A 381 -33.06 9.00 -39.64
C ILE A 381 -34.60 9.03 -39.77
N LYS A 382 -35.29 9.76 -38.88
CA LYS A 382 -36.76 9.90 -38.94
C LYS A 382 -37.23 10.60 -40.23
N SER A 383 -36.47 11.59 -40.72
CA SER A 383 -36.77 12.28 -41.98
C SER A 383 -36.57 11.38 -43.21
N TYR A 384 -35.56 10.51 -43.21
CA TYR A 384 -35.32 9.56 -44.30
C TYR A 384 -36.28 8.35 -44.23
N GLY A 385 -36.59 7.83 -43.03
CA GLY A 385 -37.47 6.68 -42.84
C GLY A 385 -38.95 6.93 -43.16
N THR A 386 -39.37 8.18 -43.31
CA THR A 386 -40.75 8.55 -43.70
C THR A 386 -40.95 8.71 -45.21
N THR A 387 -39.89 8.55 -46.03
CA THR A 387 -39.95 8.80 -47.48
C THR A 387 -40.00 7.57 -48.38
N ASP A 388 -40.39 6.38 -47.87
CA ASP A 388 -40.55 5.19 -48.74
C ASP A 388 -41.95 5.06 -49.38
N LYS A 389 -42.75 6.14 -49.43
CA LYS A 389 -44.02 6.11 -50.19
C LYS A 389 -44.31 7.26 -51.12
N ASP A 390 -43.63 8.41 -51.08
CA ASP A 390 -43.86 9.47 -52.07
C ASP A 390 -42.67 10.41 -52.18
N ARG A 391 -41.89 10.32 -53.28
CA ARG A 391 -41.68 11.42 -54.24
C ARG A 391 -40.57 11.14 -55.23
N ARG A 392 -40.94 11.26 -56.51
CA ARG A 392 -40.03 11.62 -57.59
C ARG A 392 -39.53 13.06 -57.37
N ASN A 393 -38.24 13.26 -57.63
CA ASN A 393 -37.62 14.50 -58.09
C ASN A 393 -37.54 15.68 -57.10
N VAL A 394 -36.46 15.73 -56.30
CA VAL A 394 -35.74 16.98 -56.01
C VAL A 394 -34.25 16.68 -56.09
N ASN A 395 -33.58 17.35 -57.03
CA ASN A 395 -32.12 17.39 -57.15
C ASN A 395 -31.50 17.95 -55.86
N GLY A 396 -30.83 17.10 -55.09
CA GLY A 396 -29.92 17.49 -54.03
C GLY A 396 -28.61 16.75 -54.21
N ARG A 397 -27.60 17.42 -54.80
CA ARG A 397 -26.22 16.92 -54.84
C ARG A 397 -25.63 17.02 -53.43
N ILE A 398 -25.80 15.97 -52.63
CA ILE A 398 -24.82 15.64 -51.61
C ILE A 398 -24.00 14.50 -52.19
N LYS A 399 -22.73 14.78 -52.53
CA LYS A 399 -21.83 13.76 -53.04
C LYS A 399 -21.60 12.77 -51.90
N ASN A 400 -22.13 11.56 -52.02
CA ASN A 400 -21.95 10.44 -51.07
C ASN A 400 -20.46 10.07 -50.82
N ASN A 401 -19.51 10.71 -51.52
CA ASN A 401 -18.08 10.51 -51.31
C ASN A 401 -17.52 11.25 -50.08
N ASP A 402 -18.15 12.31 -49.58
CA ASP A 402 -17.52 13.11 -48.51
C ASP A 402 -17.74 12.48 -47.11
N VAL A 403 -18.86 11.78 -46.91
CA VAL A 403 -19.12 11.03 -45.66
C VAL A 403 -18.31 9.74 -45.62
N ALA A 404 -18.12 9.04 -46.74
CA ALA A 404 -17.30 7.82 -46.77
C ALA A 404 -15.80 8.10 -46.56
N VAL A 405 -15.30 9.24 -47.05
CA VAL A 405 -13.90 9.66 -46.88
C VAL A 405 -13.61 10.16 -45.45
N LEU A 406 -14.57 10.77 -44.76
CA LEU A 406 -14.43 11.17 -43.34
C LEU A 406 -14.33 9.98 -42.36
N TRP A 407 -14.83 8.81 -42.76
CA TRP A 407 -14.72 7.56 -42.01
C TRP A 407 -13.61 6.64 -42.54
N SER A 408 -13.00 6.97 -43.68
CA SER A 408 -11.91 6.22 -44.28
C SER A 408 -10.58 6.96 -44.12
N LEU A 409 -10.09 7.01 -42.88
CA LEU A 409 -8.66 7.19 -42.63
C LEU A 409 -8.21 6.09 -41.67
N GLU A 410 -7.36 5.23 -42.23
CA GLU A 410 -6.58 4.12 -41.67
C GLU A 410 -6.68 3.81 -40.17
N ASN A 411 -6.86 2.51 -39.90
CA ASN A 411 -6.81 1.81 -38.61
C ASN A 411 -5.43 1.88 -37.90
N ASN A 412 -4.73 3.01 -37.92
CA ASN A 412 -3.36 3.12 -37.39
C ASN A 412 -3.22 3.97 -36.10
N VAL A 413 -4.32 4.36 -35.44
CA VAL A 413 -4.25 5.34 -34.32
C VAL A 413 -4.77 4.81 -32.98
N VAL A 414 -5.18 3.55 -32.88
CA VAL A 414 -5.58 2.93 -31.58
C VAL A 414 -4.60 1.83 -31.19
N GLU A 415 -3.30 2.13 -31.17
CA GLU A 415 -2.29 1.19 -30.65
C GLU A 415 -1.27 1.83 -29.69
N SER A 416 -1.55 3.06 -29.22
CA SER A 416 -0.61 3.81 -28.38
C SER A 416 -1.07 4.05 -26.94
N ALA A 417 -2.31 3.70 -26.56
CA ALA A 417 -2.87 4.07 -25.25
C ALA A 417 -3.21 2.88 -24.33
N ASN A 418 -2.89 1.64 -24.72
CA ASN A 418 -3.09 0.43 -23.88
C ASN A 418 -1.90 -0.53 -23.98
N LYS A 419 -0.68 -0.02 -23.77
CA LYS A 419 0.48 -0.88 -23.50
C LYS A 419 1.06 -0.45 -22.16
N ASP A 420 0.39 -0.84 -21.08
CA ASP A 420 0.98 -0.99 -19.73
C ASP A 420 0.03 -1.75 -18.77
N GLU A 421 -0.73 -2.71 -19.29
CA GLU A 421 -1.30 -3.79 -18.46
C GLU A 421 -0.75 -5.11 -18.99
N GLU A 422 0.15 -5.69 -18.22
CA GLU A 422 1.02 -6.80 -18.54
C GLU A 422 0.24 -8.13 -18.55
N GLU A 423 -0.65 -8.34 -19.54
CA GLU A 423 -1.11 -9.69 -19.87
C GLU A 423 0.03 -10.45 -20.57
N LYS A 424 0.79 -11.22 -19.78
CA LYS A 424 1.82 -12.14 -20.29
C LYS A 424 1.17 -13.09 -21.31
N PRO A 425 1.57 -13.04 -22.60
CA PRO A 425 1.00 -13.94 -23.60
C PRO A 425 1.44 -15.37 -23.28
N VAL A 426 0.47 -16.29 -23.26
CA VAL A 426 0.73 -17.73 -23.13
C VAL A 426 1.76 -18.12 -24.20
N PRO A 427 2.97 -18.57 -23.83
CA PRO A 427 4.04 -18.77 -24.79
C PRO A 427 3.67 -19.85 -25.82
N ASN A 428 3.70 -19.49 -27.11
CA ASN A 428 3.51 -20.44 -28.20
C ASN A 428 4.53 -21.60 -28.06
N ARG A 429 4.06 -22.85 -28.22
CA ARG A 429 4.84 -24.10 -28.08
C ARG A 429 6.21 -24.05 -28.77
N TYR A 430 6.32 -23.33 -29.88
CA TYR A 430 7.57 -23.12 -30.61
C TYR A 430 8.61 -22.30 -29.82
N LEU A 431 8.20 -21.24 -29.12
CA LEU A 431 9.07 -20.39 -28.30
C LEU A 431 9.56 -21.15 -27.04
N ILE A 432 8.66 -21.88 -26.38
CA ILE A 432 9.04 -22.73 -25.23
C ILE A 432 10.08 -23.77 -25.67
N LYS A 433 9.88 -24.40 -26.84
CA LYS A 433 10.81 -25.38 -27.39
C LYS A 433 12.17 -24.77 -27.73
N LYS A 434 12.19 -23.56 -28.30
CA LYS A 434 13.44 -22.84 -28.62
C LYS A 434 14.20 -22.43 -27.35
N GLN A 435 13.49 -21.94 -26.33
CA GLN A 435 14.10 -21.53 -25.05
C GLN A 435 14.63 -22.73 -24.25
N ALA A 436 13.90 -23.85 -24.26
CA ALA A 436 14.35 -25.11 -23.67
C ALA A 436 15.60 -25.64 -24.39
N GLN A 437 15.66 -25.56 -25.72
CA GLN A 437 16.85 -25.95 -26.48
C GLN A 437 18.07 -25.06 -26.13
N ILE A 438 17.89 -23.74 -26.04
CA ILE A 438 18.96 -22.81 -25.63
C ILE A 438 19.44 -23.10 -24.19
N MET A 439 18.54 -23.47 -23.28
CA MET A 439 18.91 -23.91 -21.92
C MET A 439 19.67 -25.23 -21.89
N VAL A 440 19.31 -26.18 -22.74
CA VAL A 440 20.03 -27.46 -22.88
C VAL A 440 21.41 -27.24 -23.52
N ASP A 441 21.50 -26.37 -24.53
CA ASP A 441 22.74 -26.05 -25.23
C ASP A 441 23.71 -25.23 -24.35
N SER A 442 23.19 -24.35 -23.49
CA SER A 442 24.00 -23.60 -22.50
C SER A 442 24.46 -24.47 -21.33
N LYS A 443 23.66 -25.46 -20.91
CA LYS A 443 24.07 -26.43 -19.87
C LYS A 443 25.02 -27.50 -20.38
N SER A 444 24.90 -27.90 -21.66
CA SER A 444 25.84 -28.85 -22.28
C SER A 444 27.22 -28.24 -22.55
N LYS A 445 27.32 -26.92 -22.80
CA LYS A 445 28.60 -26.21 -22.89
C LYS A 445 29.37 -26.07 -21.56
N LYS A 446 28.73 -26.26 -20.40
CA LYS A 446 29.38 -26.15 -19.08
C LYS A 446 29.99 -27.47 -18.54
N LYS A 447 29.86 -28.59 -19.25
CA LYS A 447 30.61 -29.83 -18.93
C LYS A 447 31.86 -29.93 -19.81
N GLY A 448 32.88 -29.16 -19.47
CA GLY A 448 34.12 -29.17 -20.27
C GLY A 448 35.27 -28.34 -19.72
N ILE A 449 35.42 -28.19 -18.41
CA ILE A 449 36.68 -27.68 -17.83
C ILE A 449 37.21 -28.75 -16.89
N LYS A 450 38.18 -29.51 -17.40
CA LYS A 450 38.99 -30.47 -16.66
C LYS A 450 39.76 -29.73 -15.58
N THR A 451 39.64 -30.17 -14.33
CA THR A 451 40.55 -29.77 -13.25
C THR A 451 41.94 -30.34 -13.53
N SER A 452 42.93 -29.48 -13.80
CA SER A 452 44.33 -29.88 -13.86
C SER A 452 44.90 -29.98 -12.45
N LYS A 453 45.44 -31.15 -12.15
CA LYS A 453 46.17 -31.48 -10.93
C LYS A 453 47.43 -30.60 -10.76
N GLY A 454 47.65 -30.19 -9.52
CA GLY A 454 48.91 -30.13 -8.76
C GLY A 454 50.16 -29.51 -9.40
N THR A 455 50.79 -28.56 -8.70
CA THR A 455 52.25 -28.48 -8.66
C THR A 455 52.70 -27.91 -7.31
N THR A 456 53.47 -28.74 -6.61
CA THR A 456 54.25 -28.49 -5.39
C THR A 456 55.57 -27.83 -5.78
N GLN A 457 55.91 -26.67 -5.21
CA GLN A 457 57.28 -26.14 -5.11
C GLN A 457 57.34 -25.33 -3.79
N LYS A 458 58.05 -25.77 -2.74
CA LYS A 458 59.50 -25.62 -2.50
C LYS A 458 60.01 -24.22 -2.85
N THR A 459 60.07 -23.36 -1.82
CA THR A 459 61.30 -22.74 -1.28
C THR A 459 61.00 -22.17 0.09
#